data_AF-A0A0F3GUY4-F1
#
_entry.id   AF-A0A0F3GUY4-F1
#
_cell.length_a   1.000
_cell.length_b   1.000
_cell.length_c   1.000
_cell.angle_alpha   90.00
_cell.angle_beta   90.00
_cell.angle_gamma   90.00
#
_symmetry.space_group_name_H-M   'P 1'
#
loop_
_entity.id
_entity.type
_entity.pdbx_description
1 polymer ?
#
loop_
_entity_poly.entity_id
_entity_poly.type
_entity_poly.pdbx_seq_one_letter_code
_entity_poly.pdbx_strand_id
1 'polypeptide(L)'
;MQAVTATGLTVGTFVLPTTPGTNGYVLTSSGGGAPTWNAVGVPSLLNGKIFVGNASDVATGVTMSGDVTINNAGVTTLAASQSNITTASNLTTVGTLGSLNVTGTVTAGGFSGPLTGNVTGNVSGTAATVTGASQTNITTVGTLTGLTVSGATVLEGGTTINSGGNAYSLPTTAGSIGQVLTTGGTGTIATWSTVSGGTPSVTRENSDSTAGTTASKYCTGGKSVIGGGCICAGGGGSDAIVESYPSAAHTWTCTCISGNTTAYAICLQ
;
A
#
# COMPACT_ATOMS: atom_id res chain seq x y z
N MET A 1 85.14 36.49 -4.67
CA MET A 1 85.33 36.15 -6.09
C MET A 1 85.62 34.66 -6.19
N GLN A 2 84.69 33.86 -6.70
CA GLN A 2 84.94 32.44 -6.95
C GLN A 2 85.50 32.33 -8.38
N ALA A 3 86.71 31.79 -8.54
CA ALA A 3 87.34 31.64 -9.84
C ALA A 3 86.65 30.51 -10.61
N VAL A 4 86.14 30.80 -11.81
CA VAL A 4 85.59 29.80 -12.73
C VAL A 4 86.69 29.40 -13.70
N THR A 5 87.18 28.17 -13.60
CA THR A 5 88.19 27.61 -14.50
C THR A 5 87.49 26.80 -15.60
N ALA A 6 87.47 27.30 -16.84
CA ALA A 6 86.88 26.59 -17.98
C ALA A 6 87.97 25.80 -18.73
N THR A 7 87.94 24.47 -18.65
CA THR A 7 88.83 23.59 -19.42
C THR A 7 88.17 23.18 -20.74
N GLY A 8 88.88 23.33 -21.87
CA GLY A 8 88.40 22.90 -23.20
C GLY A 8 87.98 24.00 -24.19
N LEU A 9 88.29 25.29 -23.93
CA LEU A 9 87.99 26.37 -24.88
C LEU A 9 88.90 26.30 -26.12
N THR A 10 88.35 25.91 -27.27
CA THR A 10 89.05 26.03 -28.57
C THR A 10 88.97 27.50 -29.02
N VAL A 11 90.09 28.07 -29.47
CA VAL A 11 90.39 29.51 -29.58
C VAL A 11 89.24 30.40 -30.07
N GLY A 12 88.79 31.29 -29.18
CA GLY A 12 87.87 32.42 -29.42
C GLY A 12 87.77 33.30 -28.17
N THR A 13 87.52 34.60 -28.31
CA THR A 13 87.37 35.54 -27.18
C THR A 13 86.02 35.35 -26.48
N PHE A 14 86.00 34.71 -25.32
CA PHE A 14 84.80 34.61 -24.47
C PHE A 14 84.68 35.85 -23.57
N VAL A 15 83.94 36.86 -24.04
CA VAL A 15 83.74 38.13 -23.32
C VAL A 15 82.49 38.03 -22.45
N LEU A 16 82.65 38.18 -21.13
CA LEU A 16 81.50 38.29 -20.21
C LEU A 16 80.77 39.64 -20.42
N PRO A 17 79.43 39.68 -20.32
CA PRO A 17 78.70 40.94 -20.28
C PRO A 17 79.24 41.85 -19.17
N THR A 18 79.46 43.12 -19.49
CA THR A 18 79.96 44.13 -18.53
C THR A 18 78.86 44.62 -17.59
N THR A 19 77.59 44.40 -17.93
CA THR A 19 76.44 44.65 -17.06
C THR A 19 76.02 43.38 -16.32
N PRO A 20 75.84 43.42 -14.99
CA PRO A 20 75.31 42.28 -14.23
C PRO A 20 73.90 41.88 -14.70
N GLY A 21 73.59 40.58 -14.64
CA GLY A 21 72.25 40.07 -14.90
C GLY A 21 71.26 40.51 -13.81
N THR A 22 69.97 40.56 -14.18
CA THR A 22 68.89 40.73 -13.19
C THR A 22 68.64 39.40 -12.47
N ASN A 23 68.02 39.43 -11.28
CA ASN A 23 67.65 38.22 -10.55
C ASN A 23 66.83 37.27 -11.45
N GLY A 24 67.17 35.99 -11.44
CA GLY A 24 66.55 34.98 -12.30
C GLY A 24 67.03 35.00 -13.74
N TYR A 25 68.23 35.51 -14.06
CA TYR A 25 68.85 35.39 -15.39
C TYR A 25 70.09 34.49 -15.34
N VAL A 26 70.38 33.75 -16.42
CA VAL A 26 71.60 32.96 -16.63
C VAL A 26 72.33 33.42 -17.88
N LEU A 27 73.65 33.25 -17.89
CA LEU A 27 74.42 33.37 -19.11
C LEU A 27 74.07 32.21 -20.03
N THR A 28 73.50 32.51 -21.19
CA THR A 28 73.28 31.53 -22.26
C THR A 28 74.22 31.79 -23.43
N SER A 29 74.72 30.71 -24.04
CA SER A 29 75.50 30.75 -25.28
C SER A 29 74.66 30.17 -26.42
N SER A 30 74.53 30.89 -27.53
CA SER A 30 73.78 30.48 -28.73
C SER A 30 74.64 29.72 -29.75
N GLY A 31 75.77 29.15 -29.34
CA GLY A 31 76.65 28.36 -30.22
C GLY A 31 77.60 29.18 -31.10
N GLY A 32 77.59 30.51 -31.01
CA GLY A 32 78.54 31.40 -31.68
C GLY A 32 78.29 32.86 -31.31
N GLY A 33 79.16 33.44 -30.47
CA GLY A 33 79.03 34.82 -29.97
C GLY A 33 79.35 34.96 -28.48
N ALA A 34 79.46 36.20 -28.00
CA ALA A 34 79.58 36.47 -26.56
C ALA A 34 78.29 36.02 -25.84
N PRO A 35 78.40 35.36 -24.67
CA PRO A 35 77.23 34.94 -23.91
C PRO A 35 76.39 36.14 -23.49
N THR A 36 75.07 35.96 -23.41
CA THR A 36 74.13 37.01 -22.98
C THR A 36 73.33 36.56 -21.77
N TRP A 37 72.92 37.51 -20.93
CA TRP A 37 71.98 37.23 -19.84
C TRP A 37 70.60 36.97 -20.43
N ASN A 38 70.11 35.76 -20.28
CA ASN A 38 68.74 35.40 -20.62
C ASN A 38 67.97 35.02 -19.36
N ALA A 39 66.67 35.32 -19.32
CA ALA A 39 65.84 34.97 -18.16
C ALA A 39 65.79 33.44 -17.98
N VAL A 40 65.99 33.00 -16.75
CA VAL A 40 65.74 31.65 -16.25
C VAL A 40 64.31 31.62 -15.74
N GLY A 41 63.49 30.80 -16.37
CA GLY A 41 62.13 30.56 -15.89
C GLY A 41 61.16 30.43 -17.04
N VAL A 42 59.99 29.89 -16.71
CA VAL A 42 58.84 29.98 -17.59
C VAL A 42 58.37 31.43 -17.65
N PRO A 43 57.87 31.92 -18.81
CA PRO A 43 57.28 33.26 -18.91
C PRO A 43 56.22 33.50 -17.82
N SER A 44 55.91 34.75 -17.48
CA SER A 44 54.80 35.03 -16.58
C SER A 44 53.48 34.51 -17.17
N LEU A 45 52.76 33.68 -16.42
CA LEU A 45 51.47 33.14 -16.84
C LEU A 45 50.34 34.01 -16.29
N LEU A 46 49.49 34.53 -17.18
CA LEU A 46 48.32 35.32 -16.76
C LEU A 46 47.30 34.42 -16.04
N ASN A 47 46.50 35.01 -15.16
CA ASN A 47 45.47 34.32 -14.39
C ASN A 47 44.53 33.48 -15.30
N GLY A 48 44.31 32.22 -14.94
CA GLY A 48 43.42 31.29 -15.65
C GLY A 48 43.99 30.72 -16.95
N LYS A 49 45.26 30.99 -17.26
CA LYS A 49 45.99 30.35 -18.37
C LYS A 49 46.71 29.09 -17.89
N ILE A 50 46.94 28.16 -18.81
CA ILE A 50 47.83 27.00 -18.65
C ILE A 50 48.94 27.05 -19.70
N PHE A 51 50.10 26.47 -19.41
CA PHE A 51 51.11 26.27 -20.44
C PHE A 51 50.75 25.06 -21.30
N VAL A 52 50.64 25.28 -22.61
CA VAL A 52 50.54 24.23 -23.61
C VAL A 52 51.64 24.40 -24.65
N GLY A 53 52.15 23.29 -25.18
CA GLY A 53 53.08 23.32 -26.30
C GLY A 53 52.39 23.84 -27.54
N ASN A 54 53.07 24.71 -28.30
CA ASN A 54 52.63 25.10 -29.64
C ASN A 54 53.27 24.19 -30.71
N ALA A 55 52.96 24.42 -31.99
CA ALA A 55 53.51 23.65 -33.11
C ALA A 55 55.05 23.77 -33.30
N SER A 56 55.71 24.62 -32.52
CA SER A 56 57.17 24.80 -32.50
C SER A 56 57.79 24.30 -31.19
N ASP A 57 57.08 23.46 -30.43
CA ASP A 57 57.51 22.88 -29.16
C ASP A 57 57.81 23.93 -28.06
N VAL A 58 57.25 25.14 -28.16
CA VAL A 58 57.40 26.20 -27.17
C VAL A 58 56.19 26.23 -26.23
N ALA A 59 56.43 26.31 -24.92
CA ALA A 59 55.38 26.51 -23.93
C ALA A 59 54.72 27.90 -24.09
N THR A 60 53.41 27.91 -24.31
CA THR A 60 52.61 29.13 -24.49
C THR A 60 51.43 29.15 -23.53
N GLY A 61 51.10 30.33 -22.98
CA GLY A 61 49.96 30.49 -22.08
C GLY A 61 48.64 30.51 -22.84
N VAL A 62 47.81 29.48 -22.67
CA VAL A 62 46.51 29.34 -23.34
C VAL A 62 45.38 29.34 -22.32
N THR A 63 44.25 29.97 -22.68
CA THR A 63 43.05 29.95 -21.84
C THR A 63 42.42 28.58 -21.97
N MET A 64 42.15 27.92 -20.84
CA MET A 64 41.38 26.69 -20.85
C MET A 64 39.98 26.98 -21.41
N SER A 65 39.54 26.20 -22.40
CA SER A 65 38.26 26.40 -23.09
C SER A 65 37.58 25.07 -23.36
N GLY A 66 36.28 25.13 -23.67
CA GLY A 66 35.41 23.97 -23.77
C GLY A 66 34.75 23.66 -22.43
N ASP A 67 34.81 22.40 -22.04
CA ASP A 67 34.05 21.85 -20.93
C ASP A 67 34.61 22.27 -19.56
N VAL A 68 35.92 22.27 -19.41
CA VAL A 68 36.58 22.56 -18.14
C VAL A 68 37.00 24.03 -18.09
N THR A 69 36.77 24.67 -16.95
CA THR A 69 37.32 25.98 -16.61
C THR A 69 38.32 25.84 -15.48
N ILE A 70 39.27 26.76 -15.39
CA ILE A 70 40.26 26.84 -14.31
C ILE A 70 40.30 28.27 -13.76
N ASN A 71 40.38 28.43 -12.44
CA ASN A 71 40.52 29.75 -11.81
C ASN A 71 41.98 30.07 -11.42
N ASN A 72 42.23 31.27 -10.88
CA ASN A 72 43.56 31.70 -10.43
C ASN A 72 44.17 30.82 -9.34
N ALA A 73 43.34 30.09 -8.60
CA ALA A 73 43.77 29.18 -7.54
C ALA A 73 44.05 27.76 -8.06
N GLY A 74 43.94 27.54 -9.37
CA GLY A 74 44.14 26.22 -9.99
C GLY A 74 42.97 25.26 -9.84
N VAL A 75 41.82 25.70 -9.31
CA VAL A 75 40.63 24.86 -9.19
C VAL A 75 40.00 24.69 -10.57
N THR A 76 39.80 23.44 -10.97
CA THR A 76 39.07 23.10 -12.18
C THR A 76 37.60 22.86 -11.88
N THR A 77 36.71 23.36 -12.74
CA THR A 77 35.27 23.11 -12.65
C THR A 77 34.70 22.83 -14.03
N LEU A 78 33.56 22.15 -14.08
CA LEU A 78 32.80 21.99 -15.31
C LEU A 78 32.03 23.29 -15.59
N ALA A 79 32.17 23.85 -16.79
CA ALA A 79 31.42 25.02 -17.22
C ALA A 79 29.91 24.78 -17.13
N ALA A 80 29.16 25.79 -16.67
CA ALA A 80 27.73 25.70 -16.36
C ALA A 80 26.81 25.36 -17.56
N SER A 81 27.32 25.33 -18.79
CA SER A 81 26.54 25.08 -20.02
C SER A 81 26.87 23.75 -20.71
N GLN A 82 27.55 22.83 -20.04
CA GLN A 82 27.86 21.54 -20.66
C GLN A 82 26.62 20.66 -20.79
N SER A 83 26.35 20.22 -22.02
CA SER A 83 25.13 19.48 -22.38
C SER A 83 25.12 18.01 -21.97
N ASN A 84 26.22 17.38 -21.54
CA ASN A 84 26.18 16.02 -20.97
C ASN A 84 27.54 15.57 -20.41
N ILE A 85 27.56 15.05 -19.18
CA ILE A 85 28.60 14.11 -18.75
C ILE A 85 28.21 12.75 -19.34
N THR A 86 28.70 12.44 -20.53
CA THR A 86 28.26 11.26 -21.31
C THR A 86 28.68 9.93 -20.68
N THR A 87 29.68 9.92 -19.80
CA THR A 87 30.17 8.71 -19.13
C THR A 87 30.62 9.02 -17.69
N ALA A 88 29.66 9.06 -16.77
CA ALA A 88 29.90 9.34 -15.35
C ALA A 88 30.18 8.06 -14.53
N SER A 89 30.90 7.07 -15.06
CA SER A 89 31.08 5.76 -14.38
C SER A 89 31.74 5.86 -13.00
N ASN A 90 32.51 6.93 -12.75
CA ASN A 90 33.22 7.16 -11.50
C ASN A 90 32.47 8.13 -10.55
N LEU A 91 31.26 8.58 -10.91
CA LEU A 91 30.48 9.49 -10.09
C LEU A 91 29.68 8.69 -9.05
N THR A 92 30.18 8.65 -7.81
CA THR A 92 29.55 7.88 -6.72
C THR A 92 28.54 8.69 -5.92
N THR A 93 28.56 10.03 -6.02
CA THR A 93 27.64 10.93 -5.34
C THR A 93 27.42 12.20 -6.16
N VAL A 94 26.16 12.66 -6.22
CA VAL A 94 25.71 13.82 -7.02
C VAL A 94 25.11 14.94 -6.16
N GLY A 95 25.08 14.79 -4.84
CA GLY A 95 24.42 15.73 -3.93
C GLY A 95 22.92 15.79 -4.19
N THR A 96 22.38 17.01 -4.32
CA THR A 96 20.97 17.28 -4.62
C THR A 96 20.80 17.68 -6.09
N LEU A 97 20.01 16.92 -6.83
CA LEU A 97 19.59 17.25 -8.18
C LEU A 97 18.21 17.93 -8.12
N GLY A 98 18.03 19.05 -8.84
CA GLY A 98 16.70 19.68 -8.97
C GLY A 98 15.74 18.84 -9.83
N SER A 99 16.27 18.11 -10.80
CA SER A 99 15.54 17.17 -11.64
C SER A 99 16.48 16.08 -12.15
N LEU A 100 15.98 14.86 -12.31
CA LEU A 100 16.71 13.75 -12.92
C LEU A 100 15.80 13.04 -13.91
N ASN A 101 16.23 12.96 -15.17
CA ASN A 101 15.54 12.17 -16.19
C ASN A 101 16.35 10.89 -16.46
N VAL A 102 15.74 9.72 -16.19
CA VAL A 102 16.39 8.41 -16.38
C VAL A 102 15.60 7.61 -17.39
N THR A 103 16.24 7.19 -18.48
CA THR A 103 15.62 6.34 -19.52
C THR A 103 15.69 4.85 -19.20
N GLY A 104 16.51 4.46 -18.22
CA GLY A 104 16.69 3.09 -17.75
C GLY A 104 16.19 2.85 -16.32
N THR A 105 16.66 1.76 -15.73
CA THR A 105 16.29 1.36 -14.36
C THR A 105 16.98 2.24 -13.31
N VAL A 106 16.25 2.60 -12.27
CA VAL A 106 16.79 3.25 -11.06
C VAL A 106 16.81 2.25 -9.91
N THR A 107 18.00 1.95 -9.39
CA THR A 107 18.17 1.19 -8.14
C THR A 107 18.40 2.18 -7.00
N ALA A 108 17.37 2.44 -6.20
CA ALA A 108 17.43 3.37 -5.07
C ALA A 108 17.30 2.62 -3.74
N GLY A 109 17.99 3.11 -2.70
CA GLY A 109 17.79 2.61 -1.33
C GLY A 109 16.44 3.00 -0.75
N GLY A 110 15.79 4.04 -1.29
CA GLY A 110 14.45 4.49 -0.91
C GLY A 110 14.05 5.75 -1.65
N PHE A 111 12.77 6.12 -1.54
CA PHE A 111 12.21 7.37 -2.05
C PHE A 111 11.72 8.22 -0.88
N SER A 112 12.00 9.52 -0.91
CA SER A 112 11.41 10.48 0.02
C SER A 112 10.24 11.16 -0.68
N GLY A 113 9.04 11.04 -0.11
CA GLY A 113 7.81 11.55 -0.71
C GLY A 113 7.05 10.53 -1.57
N PRO A 114 5.93 10.95 -2.18
CA PRO A 114 5.07 10.06 -2.96
C PRO A 114 5.70 9.70 -4.32
N LEU A 115 5.46 8.47 -4.76
CA LEU A 115 5.66 8.05 -6.15
C LEU A 115 4.39 8.42 -6.93
N THR A 116 4.51 9.30 -7.92
CA THR A 116 3.40 9.65 -8.81
C THR A 116 3.47 8.85 -10.11
N GLY A 117 2.33 8.36 -10.60
CA GLY A 117 2.24 7.55 -11.82
C GLY A 117 2.06 6.06 -11.54
N ASN A 118 2.24 5.23 -12.56
CA ASN A 118 2.08 3.78 -12.44
C ASN A 118 3.34 3.14 -11.84
N VAL A 119 3.19 2.43 -10.72
CA VAL A 119 4.21 1.51 -10.23
C VAL A 119 3.92 0.14 -10.82
N THR A 120 4.67 -0.25 -11.85
CA THR A 120 4.56 -1.58 -12.46
C THR A 120 5.46 -2.58 -11.75
N GLY A 121 4.97 -3.79 -11.50
CA GLY A 121 5.74 -4.87 -10.88
C GLY A 121 5.29 -5.18 -9.44
N ASN A 122 6.11 -5.95 -8.72
CA ASN A 122 5.82 -6.32 -7.35
C ASN A 122 6.20 -5.19 -6.39
N VAL A 123 5.22 -4.66 -5.67
CA VAL A 123 5.48 -3.81 -4.50
C VAL A 123 5.61 -4.75 -3.30
N SER A 124 6.83 -5.19 -3.01
CA SER A 124 7.09 -5.98 -1.80
C SER A 124 6.97 -5.09 -0.56
N GLY A 125 6.22 -5.56 0.46
CA GLY A 125 5.94 -4.81 1.69
C GLY A 125 4.46 -4.76 2.04
N THR A 126 4.08 -3.93 3.00
CA THR A 126 2.69 -3.68 3.39
C THR A 126 2.30 -2.26 3.00
N ALA A 127 1.28 -2.10 2.16
CA ALA A 127 0.67 -0.80 1.96
C ALA A 127 -0.08 -0.41 3.25
N ALA A 128 0.26 0.73 3.85
CA ALA A 128 -0.39 1.17 5.08
C ALA A 128 -1.87 1.53 4.85
N THR A 129 -2.20 2.12 3.69
CA THR A 129 -3.57 2.43 3.27
C THR A 129 -3.72 2.33 1.76
N VAL A 130 -4.92 1.97 1.30
CA VAL A 130 -5.33 2.04 -0.11
C VAL A 130 -6.64 2.83 -0.15
N THR A 131 -6.62 4.04 -0.69
CA THR A 131 -7.68 5.05 -0.48
C THR A 131 -8.63 5.26 -1.65
N GLY A 132 -8.39 4.62 -2.81
CA GLY A 132 -9.29 4.69 -3.96
C GLY A 132 -10.63 4.00 -3.69
N ALA A 133 -11.75 4.65 -4.05
CA ALA A 133 -13.10 4.14 -3.82
C ALA A 133 -13.43 2.84 -4.58
N SER A 134 -12.75 2.58 -5.70
CA SER A 134 -12.88 1.33 -6.46
C SER A 134 -11.50 0.72 -6.71
N GLN A 135 -11.38 -0.58 -6.45
CA GLN A 135 -10.13 -1.35 -6.52
C GLN A 135 -10.31 -2.56 -7.45
N THR A 136 -10.76 -2.33 -8.69
CA THR A 136 -11.16 -3.39 -9.65
C THR A 136 -10.04 -4.38 -10.02
N ASN A 137 -8.78 -3.99 -9.82
CA ASN A 137 -7.63 -4.80 -10.21
C ASN A 137 -7.15 -5.78 -9.12
N ILE A 138 -7.79 -5.78 -7.93
CA ILE A 138 -7.52 -6.80 -6.90
C ILE A 138 -8.30 -8.07 -7.26
N THR A 139 -7.61 -9.08 -7.77
CA THR A 139 -8.22 -10.36 -8.16
C THR A 139 -8.12 -11.44 -7.08
N THR A 140 -7.12 -11.33 -6.20
CA THR A 140 -6.90 -12.25 -5.08
C THR A 140 -6.29 -11.49 -3.91
N VAL A 141 -6.69 -11.88 -2.71
CA VAL A 141 -6.06 -11.46 -1.46
C VAL A 141 -5.45 -12.68 -0.77
N GLY A 142 -4.41 -12.47 0.04
CA GLY A 142 -3.91 -13.51 0.95
C GLY A 142 -4.86 -13.73 2.13
N THR A 143 -4.32 -14.23 3.24
CA THR A 143 -5.08 -14.36 4.50
C THR A 143 -5.33 -12.98 5.11
N LEU A 144 -6.60 -12.55 5.17
CA LEU A 144 -6.98 -11.39 5.99
C LEU A 144 -7.17 -11.84 7.44
N THR A 145 -6.42 -11.24 8.36
CA THR A 145 -6.61 -11.43 9.81
C THR A 145 -7.77 -10.61 10.36
N GLY A 146 -8.20 -9.59 9.62
CA GLY A 146 -9.38 -8.79 9.91
C GLY A 146 -9.84 -8.02 8.68
N LEU A 147 -11.15 -7.88 8.54
CA LEU A 147 -11.80 -7.03 7.55
C LEU A 147 -12.96 -6.33 8.24
N THR A 148 -12.93 -5.01 8.32
CA THR A 148 -14.09 -4.22 8.78
C THR A 148 -14.75 -3.60 7.57
N VAL A 149 -16.02 -3.91 7.34
CA VAL A 149 -16.83 -3.26 6.31
C VAL A 149 -17.96 -2.51 7.00
N SER A 150 -17.97 -1.19 6.87
CA SER A 150 -19.00 -0.32 7.46
C SER A 150 -20.22 -0.11 6.56
N GLY A 151 -20.10 -0.39 5.27
CA GLY A 151 -21.17 -0.31 4.28
C GLY A 151 -21.76 -1.67 3.91
N ALA A 152 -22.65 -1.68 2.92
CA ALA A 152 -23.15 -2.91 2.33
C ALA A 152 -22.04 -3.63 1.55
N THR A 153 -22.01 -4.96 1.67
CA THR A 153 -21.10 -5.83 0.92
C THR A 153 -21.89 -6.65 -0.08
N VAL A 154 -21.38 -6.78 -1.30
CA VAL A 154 -21.85 -7.76 -2.29
C VAL A 154 -20.80 -8.85 -2.40
N LEU A 155 -21.20 -10.08 -2.08
CA LEU A 155 -20.36 -11.26 -2.26
C LEU A 155 -20.96 -12.09 -3.40
N GLU A 156 -20.19 -12.26 -4.48
CA GLU A 156 -20.63 -13.04 -5.63
C GLU A 156 -20.13 -14.49 -5.52
N GLY A 157 -20.98 -15.44 -5.93
CA GLY A 157 -20.68 -16.87 -5.89
C GLY A 157 -20.87 -17.51 -4.51
N GLY A 158 -20.11 -18.57 -4.24
CA GLY A 158 -20.18 -19.31 -2.97
C GLY A 158 -19.58 -18.51 -1.83
N THR A 159 -20.39 -18.17 -0.82
CA THR A 159 -19.95 -17.45 0.37
C THR A 159 -19.82 -18.41 1.56
N THR A 160 -18.65 -18.43 2.19
CA THR A 160 -18.40 -19.15 3.45
C THR A 160 -17.96 -18.17 4.53
N ILE A 161 -18.70 -18.10 5.63
CA ILE A 161 -18.37 -17.29 6.80
C ILE A 161 -17.73 -18.22 7.84
N ASN A 162 -16.47 -17.97 8.19
CA ASN A 162 -15.82 -18.71 9.28
C ASN A 162 -16.02 -17.95 10.60
N SER A 163 -16.72 -18.56 11.55
CA SER A 163 -16.98 -17.99 12.86
C SER A 163 -16.64 -18.99 13.95
N GLY A 164 -15.65 -18.67 14.78
CA GLY A 164 -15.22 -19.53 15.88
C GLY A 164 -14.75 -20.93 15.45
N GLY A 165 -14.17 -21.06 14.25
CA GLY A 165 -13.72 -22.33 13.68
C GLY A 165 -14.79 -23.11 12.91
N ASN A 166 -16.04 -22.64 12.90
CA ASN A 166 -17.13 -23.25 12.13
C ASN A 166 -17.30 -22.55 10.77
N ALA A 167 -17.54 -23.32 9.72
CA ALA A 167 -17.70 -22.82 8.36
C ALA A 167 -19.18 -22.77 7.97
N TYR A 168 -19.76 -21.57 7.94
CA TYR A 168 -21.13 -21.37 7.49
C TYR A 168 -21.15 -21.01 5.99
N SER A 169 -21.47 -21.98 5.14
CA SER A 169 -21.63 -21.76 3.71
C SER A 169 -23.09 -21.46 3.36
N LEU A 170 -23.32 -20.35 2.67
CA LEU A 170 -24.63 -19.99 2.12
C LEU A 170 -24.92 -20.80 0.84
N PRO A 171 -26.18 -21.21 0.59
CA PRO A 171 -26.56 -21.76 -0.71
C PRO A 171 -26.31 -20.76 -1.83
N THR A 172 -25.80 -21.25 -2.97
CA THR A 172 -25.61 -20.45 -4.18
C THR A 172 -26.88 -20.34 -5.03
N THR A 173 -27.90 -21.16 -4.73
CA THR A 173 -29.20 -21.14 -5.40
C THR A 173 -30.23 -20.53 -4.46
N ALA A 174 -31.13 -19.69 -4.99
CA ALA A 174 -32.26 -19.16 -4.23
C ALA A 174 -33.21 -20.29 -3.79
N GLY A 175 -33.80 -20.16 -2.60
CA GLY A 175 -34.84 -21.06 -2.13
C GLY A 175 -36.16 -20.83 -2.88
N SER A 176 -37.01 -21.84 -2.94
CA SER A 176 -38.38 -21.66 -3.42
C SER A 176 -39.27 -21.05 -2.33
N ILE A 177 -40.43 -20.54 -2.73
CA ILE A 177 -41.48 -20.08 -1.81
C ILE A 177 -41.79 -21.20 -0.78
N GLY A 178 -41.89 -20.81 0.50
CA GLY A 178 -42.16 -21.75 1.60
C GLY A 178 -40.94 -22.53 2.08
N GLN A 179 -39.75 -22.22 1.58
CA GLN A 179 -38.50 -22.73 2.11
C GLN A 179 -37.82 -21.70 3.02
N VAL A 180 -37.20 -22.19 4.08
CA VAL A 180 -36.36 -21.39 4.98
C VAL A 180 -34.95 -21.94 4.96
N LEU A 181 -33.98 -21.06 5.17
CA LEU A 181 -32.60 -21.47 5.31
C LEU A 181 -32.42 -22.03 6.72
N THR A 182 -32.21 -23.34 6.82
CA THR A 182 -31.96 -24.01 8.11
C THR A 182 -30.49 -24.34 8.25
N THR A 183 -30.02 -24.41 9.49
CA THR A 183 -28.69 -24.92 9.80
C THR A 183 -28.83 -26.30 10.43
N GLY A 184 -27.97 -27.24 10.07
CA GLY A 184 -27.98 -28.59 10.65
C GLY A 184 -27.47 -28.65 12.10
N GLY A 185 -27.20 -27.51 12.74
CA GLY A 185 -26.60 -27.43 14.08
C GLY A 185 -25.14 -27.87 14.17
N THR A 186 -24.58 -28.53 13.15
CA THR A 186 -23.21 -29.04 13.10
C THR A 186 -22.21 -28.10 12.40
N GLY A 187 -22.60 -26.84 12.18
CA GLY A 187 -21.69 -25.84 11.60
C GLY A 187 -21.26 -26.13 10.16
N THR A 188 -22.05 -26.90 9.42
CA THR A 188 -21.78 -27.21 8.01
C THR A 188 -23.08 -27.17 7.22
N ILE A 189 -23.07 -26.37 6.16
CA ILE A 189 -24.11 -26.17 5.13
C ILE A 189 -25.49 -25.76 5.65
N ALA A 190 -25.80 -24.49 5.43
CA ALA A 190 -27.18 -24.04 5.47
C ALA A 190 -27.90 -24.59 4.23
N THR A 191 -29.03 -25.25 4.39
CA THR A 191 -29.81 -25.77 3.26
C THR A 191 -31.20 -25.15 3.26
N TRP A 192 -31.76 -24.96 2.06
CA TRP A 192 -33.16 -24.62 1.96
C TRP A 192 -33.98 -25.84 2.36
N SER A 193 -34.77 -25.69 3.41
CA SER A 193 -35.69 -26.73 3.88
C SER A 193 -37.10 -26.22 3.71
N THR A 194 -37.98 -27.08 3.20
CA THR A 194 -39.41 -26.81 3.19
C THR A 194 -39.90 -26.69 4.64
N VAL A 195 -40.71 -25.66 4.90
CA VAL A 195 -41.42 -25.58 6.17
C VAL A 195 -42.49 -26.67 6.15
N SER A 196 -42.19 -27.81 6.77
CA SER A 196 -43.16 -28.88 7.05
C SER A 196 -44.18 -28.35 8.06
N GLY A 197 -45.40 -28.08 7.63
CA GLY A 197 -46.49 -27.55 8.48
C GLY A 197 -47.38 -26.49 7.83
N GLY A 198 -47.05 -26.03 6.62
CA GLY A 198 -47.73 -24.89 6.01
C GLY A 198 -47.21 -23.56 6.57
N THR A 199 -47.79 -22.43 6.16
CA THR A 199 -47.52 -21.14 6.81
C THR A 199 -47.94 -21.27 8.27
N PRO A 200 -47.07 -20.99 9.26
CA PRO A 200 -47.47 -21.04 10.67
C PRO A 200 -48.64 -20.07 10.85
N SER A 201 -49.84 -20.63 11.00
CA SER A 201 -51.07 -19.87 11.11
C SER A 201 -51.59 -19.99 12.53
N VAL A 202 -51.82 -18.84 13.17
CA VAL A 202 -52.48 -18.77 14.47
C VAL A 202 -53.98 -18.79 14.22
N THR A 203 -54.61 -19.96 14.35
CA THR A 203 -56.05 -20.11 14.10
C THR A 203 -56.77 -20.45 15.41
N ARG A 204 -57.93 -19.82 15.65
CA ARG A 204 -58.85 -20.23 16.72
C ARG A 204 -59.67 -21.41 16.21
N GLU A 205 -59.47 -22.62 16.74
CA GLU A 205 -60.04 -23.83 16.12
C GLU A 205 -61.31 -24.38 16.78
N ASN A 206 -61.70 -23.88 17.95
CA ASN A 206 -62.85 -24.46 18.62
C ASN A 206 -63.48 -23.45 19.56
N SER A 207 -64.76 -23.12 19.37
CA SER A 207 -65.57 -22.36 20.32
C SER A 207 -66.79 -23.21 20.61
N ASP A 208 -66.96 -23.66 21.84
CA ASP A 208 -68.14 -24.43 22.24
C ASP A 208 -68.59 -24.01 23.62
N SER A 209 -69.90 -23.97 23.80
CA SER A 209 -70.54 -23.48 25.01
C SER A 209 -71.03 -24.68 25.81
N THR A 210 -70.33 -25.04 26.88
CA THR A 210 -70.80 -26.11 27.77
C THR A 210 -71.67 -25.51 28.87
N ALA A 211 -72.78 -26.18 29.21
CA ALA A 211 -73.53 -25.85 30.41
C ALA A 211 -72.71 -26.23 31.66
N GLY A 212 -72.34 -25.25 32.49
CA GLY A 212 -71.49 -25.45 33.67
C GLY A 212 -70.30 -24.49 33.76
N THR A 213 -69.58 -24.56 34.88
CA THR A 213 -68.51 -23.62 35.24
C THR A 213 -67.16 -23.93 34.59
N THR A 214 -66.96 -25.11 34.01
CA THR A 214 -65.67 -25.50 33.39
C THR A 214 -65.87 -26.01 31.97
N ALA A 215 -65.06 -25.52 31.03
CA ALA A 215 -65.01 -26.00 29.66
C ALA A 215 -63.55 -26.19 29.20
N SER A 216 -63.26 -27.30 28.54
CA SER A 216 -61.92 -27.62 28.02
C SER A 216 -61.96 -27.80 26.51
N LYS A 217 -60.93 -27.30 25.81
CA LYS A 217 -60.77 -27.46 24.37
C LYS A 217 -59.36 -27.85 23.97
N TYR A 218 -59.27 -28.66 22.92
CA TYR A 218 -58.01 -29.12 22.31
C TYR A 218 -57.96 -28.72 20.85
N CYS A 219 -56.75 -28.73 20.30
CA CYS A 219 -56.51 -28.56 18.88
C CYS A 219 -56.68 -29.89 18.14
N THR A 220 -57.39 -29.87 17.01
CA THR A 220 -57.61 -31.08 16.21
C THR A 220 -56.45 -31.33 15.25
N GLY A 221 -56.30 -32.56 14.76
CA GLY A 221 -55.30 -32.88 13.73
C GLY A 221 -53.83 -32.86 14.19
N GLY A 222 -53.55 -33.10 15.47
CA GLY A 222 -52.19 -33.19 16.01
C GLY A 222 -51.48 -31.86 16.29
N LYS A 223 -52.20 -30.74 16.15
CA LYS A 223 -51.69 -29.38 16.42
C LYS A 223 -51.44 -29.16 17.91
N SER A 224 -50.48 -28.30 18.23
CA SER A 224 -50.16 -27.95 19.62
C SER A 224 -51.01 -26.78 20.10
N VAL A 225 -51.59 -26.90 21.31
CA VAL A 225 -52.22 -25.77 22.00
C VAL A 225 -51.11 -24.84 22.50
N ILE A 226 -51.08 -23.61 21.99
CA ILE A 226 -50.10 -22.58 22.39
C ILE A 226 -50.73 -21.46 23.22
N GLY A 227 -52.06 -21.47 23.35
CA GLY A 227 -52.82 -20.49 24.11
C GLY A 227 -54.31 -20.71 23.96
N GLY A 228 -55.12 -19.79 24.49
CA GLY A 228 -56.56 -19.85 24.42
C GLY A 228 -57.21 -18.67 25.13
N GLY A 229 -58.48 -18.83 25.50
CA GLY A 229 -59.14 -17.90 26.40
C GLY A 229 -60.57 -18.29 26.73
N CYS A 230 -61.16 -17.54 27.66
CA CYS A 230 -62.43 -17.86 28.28
C CYS A 230 -63.47 -16.73 28.12
N ILE A 231 -64.72 -17.12 27.95
CA ILE A 231 -65.88 -16.22 28.01
C ILE A 231 -66.82 -16.79 29.07
N CYS A 232 -67.03 -16.02 30.14
CA CYS A 232 -67.84 -16.39 31.31
C CYS A 232 -69.13 -15.58 31.35
N ALA A 233 -70.29 -16.24 31.36
CA ALA A 233 -71.59 -15.56 31.37
C ALA A 233 -71.82 -14.70 32.64
N GLY A 234 -71.19 -15.02 33.77
CA GLY A 234 -71.30 -14.29 35.04
C GLY A 234 -70.12 -13.36 35.37
N GLY A 235 -69.12 -13.26 34.49
CA GLY A 235 -67.85 -12.57 34.76
C GLY A 235 -66.90 -13.35 35.66
N GLY A 236 -65.60 -13.09 35.52
CA GLY A 236 -64.53 -13.78 36.24
C GLY A 236 -64.27 -15.21 35.74
N GLY A 237 -63.02 -15.49 35.40
CA GLY A 237 -62.57 -16.81 34.96
C GLY A 237 -61.06 -16.96 35.13
N SER A 238 -60.62 -18.20 35.27
CA SER A 238 -59.22 -18.58 35.27
C SER A 238 -58.93 -19.49 34.08
N ASP A 239 -57.79 -19.24 33.47
CA ASP A 239 -57.36 -19.89 32.25
C ASP A 239 -56.12 -20.74 32.55
N ALA A 240 -56.12 -21.99 32.11
CA ALA A 240 -54.97 -22.87 32.29
C ALA A 240 -54.80 -23.83 31.12
N ILE A 241 -53.54 -24.07 30.75
CA ILE A 241 -53.19 -25.24 29.92
C ILE A 241 -53.10 -26.44 30.85
N VAL A 242 -53.82 -27.50 30.53
CA VAL A 242 -53.84 -28.74 31.30
C VAL A 242 -53.46 -29.92 30.40
N GLU A 243 -52.54 -30.75 30.88
CA GLU A 243 -52.17 -32.00 30.21
C GLU A 243 -53.30 -33.02 30.37
N SER A 244 -53.81 -33.56 29.26
CA SER A 244 -55.01 -34.40 29.26
C SER A 244 -54.66 -35.88 29.13
N TYR A 245 -54.40 -36.54 30.25
CA TYR A 245 -54.23 -37.99 30.30
C TYR A 245 -55.47 -38.74 29.77
N PRO A 246 -55.32 -39.84 28.99
CA PRO A 246 -54.10 -40.62 28.75
C PRO A 246 -53.29 -40.21 27.49
N SER A 247 -53.58 -39.05 26.87
CA SER A 247 -52.86 -38.57 25.69
C SER A 247 -51.88 -37.45 26.03
N ALA A 248 -50.73 -37.36 25.34
CA ALA A 248 -49.82 -36.21 25.45
C ALA A 248 -50.38 -34.90 24.83
N ALA A 249 -51.71 -34.80 24.66
CA ALA A 249 -52.37 -33.64 24.10
C ALA A 249 -52.67 -32.63 25.22
N HIS A 250 -52.19 -31.41 25.03
CA HIS A 250 -52.56 -30.28 25.90
C HIS A 250 -53.99 -29.81 25.56
N THR A 251 -54.79 -29.51 26.58
CA THR A 251 -56.06 -28.79 26.43
C THR A 251 -55.95 -27.41 27.06
N TRP A 252 -56.65 -26.43 26.49
CA TRP A 252 -56.95 -25.18 27.16
C TRP A 252 -58.22 -25.37 27.98
N THR A 253 -58.11 -25.24 29.31
CA THR A 253 -59.23 -25.35 30.23
C THR A 253 -59.56 -23.99 30.81
N CYS A 254 -60.84 -23.65 30.72
CA CYS A 254 -61.45 -22.47 31.27
C CYS A 254 -62.32 -22.85 32.46
N THR A 255 -62.13 -22.19 33.60
CA THR A 255 -63.04 -22.31 34.74
C THR A 255 -63.57 -20.94 35.13
N CYS A 256 -64.88 -20.76 35.03
CA CYS A 256 -65.61 -19.57 35.45
C CYS A 256 -66.17 -19.74 36.86
N ILE A 257 -66.31 -18.63 37.57
CA ILE A 257 -66.81 -18.63 38.96
C ILE A 257 -68.30 -18.99 39.01
N SER A 258 -69.07 -18.58 38.01
CA SER A 258 -70.49 -18.93 37.87
C SER A 258 -70.98 -18.77 36.43
N GLY A 259 -72.08 -19.46 36.10
CA GLY A 259 -72.69 -19.43 34.77
C GLY A 259 -72.00 -20.34 33.75
N ASN A 260 -72.51 -20.32 32.51
CA ASN A 260 -71.97 -21.12 31.42
C ASN A 260 -70.61 -20.59 30.96
N THR A 261 -69.69 -21.51 30.68
CA THR A 261 -68.32 -21.24 30.25
C THR A 261 -68.14 -21.58 28.78
N THR A 262 -67.59 -20.65 28.01
CA THR A 262 -67.11 -20.92 26.64
C THR A 262 -65.59 -20.83 26.63
N ALA A 263 -64.94 -21.91 26.19
CA ALA A 263 -63.49 -21.96 26.02
C ALA A 263 -63.13 -21.92 24.53
N TYR A 264 -61.99 -21.30 24.20
CA TYR A 264 -61.35 -21.46 22.90
C TYR A 264 -59.87 -21.75 23.05
N ALA A 265 -59.34 -22.56 22.13
CA ALA A 265 -57.91 -22.86 22.02
C ALA A 265 -57.31 -22.18 20.77
N ILE A 266 -56.08 -21.72 20.91
CA ILE A 266 -55.23 -21.21 19.84
C ILE A 266 -54.23 -22.32 19.47
N CYS A 267 -54.24 -22.70 18.19
CA CYS A 267 -53.51 -23.85 17.71
C CYS A 267 -52.35 -23.42 16.82
N LEU A 268 -51.16 -23.99 17.08
CA LEU A 268 -50.01 -23.90 16.20
C LEU A 268 -49.96 -25.15 15.31
N GLN A 269 -49.86 -24.93 13.99
CA GLN A 269 -49.67 -25.99 13.00
C GLN A 269 -48.29 -26.62 13.08
#